data_AF-A0A0R3WRV0-F1
#
_entry.id   AF-A0A0R3WRV0-F1
#
_cell.length_a   1.000
_cell.length_b   1.000
_cell.length_c   1.000
_cell.angle_alpha   90.00
_cell.angle_beta   90.00
_cell.angle_gamma   90.00
#
_symmetry.space_group_name_H-M   'P 1'
#
loop_
_entity.id
_entity.type
_entity.pdbx_description
1 polymer ?
#
loop_
_entity_poly.entity_id
_entity_poly.type
_entity_poly.pdbx_seq_one_letter_code
_entity_poly.pdbx_strand_id
1 'polypeptide(L)'
;MEACKAYAEQTKRWIVLPLHSALPSFSQEKIFHTPPDGVRKCVLATNIAETSVTIDGIRFVADSGRVKELTWDAMTRMRRLKETAISKASADQRKGRAGRTGPGVCFRFFKEEEYNEFQPFTTPEIKRVPLDLLALQMMAMGLPDIKRFPFIEPPETRSLDEALETLIVSVSLSFVWAIQMSCLACRIHF
;
A
#
# COMPACT_ATOMS: atom_id res chain seq x y z
N MET A 1 -0.73 16.66 11.08
CA MET A 1 -2.20 16.71 11.28
C MET A 1 -2.60 17.78 12.29
N GLU A 2 -1.84 17.93 13.39
CA GLU A 2 -2.10 18.92 14.45
C GLU A 2 -2.24 20.36 13.93
N ALA A 3 -1.30 20.82 13.10
CA ALA A 3 -1.37 22.17 12.53
C ALA A 3 -2.66 22.43 11.72
N CYS A 4 -3.09 21.46 10.90
CA CYS A 4 -4.34 21.58 10.13
C CYS A 4 -5.58 21.60 11.04
N LYS A 5 -5.57 20.81 12.11
CA LYS A 5 -6.65 20.78 13.11
C LYS A 5 -6.73 22.11 13.88
N ALA A 6 -5.59 22.61 14.37
CA ALA A 6 -5.52 23.90 15.06
C ALA A 6 -6.06 25.04 14.17
N TYR A 7 -5.68 25.06 12.89
CA TYR A 7 -6.20 26.04 11.93
C TYR A 7 -7.72 25.89 11.67
N ALA A 8 -8.21 24.65 11.55
CA ALA A 8 -9.63 24.37 11.41
C ALA A 8 -10.43 24.80 12.65
N GLU A 9 -9.88 24.59 13.85
CA GLU A 9 -10.49 25.00 15.11
C GLU A 9 -10.54 26.51 15.27
N GLN A 10 -9.49 27.22 14.85
CA GLN A 10 -9.41 28.67 14.91
C GLN A 10 -10.39 29.33 13.93
N THR A 11 -10.46 28.82 12.70
CA THR A 11 -11.26 29.45 11.65
C THR A 11 -12.71 28.96 11.59
N LYS A 12 -13.00 27.75 12.10
CA LYS A 12 -14.31 27.06 11.99
C LYS A 12 -14.83 26.90 10.55
N ARG A 13 -13.98 27.10 9.55
CA ARG A 13 -14.33 27.06 8.11
C ARG A 13 -13.80 25.82 7.40
N TRP A 14 -13.22 24.88 8.14
CA TRP A 14 -12.59 23.69 7.57
C TRP A 14 -12.98 22.43 8.31
N ILE A 15 -13.21 21.36 7.56
CA ILE A 15 -13.33 19.98 8.05
C ILE A 15 -12.12 19.21 7.52
N VAL A 16 -11.24 18.78 8.41
CA VAL A 16 -10.01 18.05 8.07
C VAL A 16 -10.20 16.57 8.37
N LEU A 17 -10.11 15.72 7.35
CA LEU A 17 -10.35 14.28 7.45
C LEU A 17 -9.09 13.50 7.05
N PRO A 18 -8.54 12.64 7.92
CA PRO A 18 -7.48 11.73 7.52
C PRO A 18 -8.05 10.60 6.64
N LEU A 19 -7.24 10.10 5.71
CA LEU A 19 -7.58 8.94 4.89
C LEU A 19 -6.37 8.02 4.70
N HIS A 20 -6.41 6.84 5.32
CA HIS A 20 -5.43 5.78 5.14
C HIS A 20 -6.08 4.41 5.37
N SER A 21 -5.44 3.34 4.87
CA SER A 21 -5.98 1.97 4.88
C SER A 21 -6.33 1.43 6.27
N ALA A 22 -5.58 1.82 7.31
CA ALA A 22 -5.84 1.38 8.68
C ALA A 22 -7.02 2.09 9.40
N LEU A 23 -7.70 3.05 8.75
CA LEU A 23 -8.86 3.70 9.37
C LEU A 23 -10.08 2.76 9.38
N PRO A 24 -10.89 2.76 10.45
CA PRO A 24 -12.18 2.07 10.46
C PRO A 24 -13.11 2.57 9.35
N SER A 25 -13.96 1.70 8.81
CA SER A 25 -14.85 2.01 7.67
C SER A 25 -15.73 3.23 7.93
N PHE A 26 -16.30 3.36 9.14
CA PHE A 26 -17.14 4.51 9.51
C PHE A 26 -16.38 5.85 9.43
N SER A 27 -15.06 5.84 9.63
CA SER A 27 -14.24 7.04 9.54
C SER A 27 -13.87 7.36 8.11
N GLN A 28 -13.67 6.35 7.27
CA GLN A 28 -13.44 6.53 5.84
C GLN A 28 -14.71 7.08 5.16
N GLU A 29 -15.90 6.64 5.57
CA GLU A 29 -17.18 7.08 5.00
C GLU A 29 -17.38 8.60 5.06
N LYS A 30 -16.84 9.24 6.11
CA LYS A 30 -16.96 10.69 6.33
C LYS A 30 -16.43 11.53 5.16
N ILE A 31 -15.49 11.01 4.38
CA ILE A 31 -14.91 11.74 3.24
C ILE A 31 -15.92 11.92 2.09
N PHE A 32 -16.95 11.07 2.00
CA PHE A 32 -17.94 11.11 0.93
C PHE A 32 -19.05 12.12 1.20
N HIS A 33 -19.26 12.52 2.45
CA HIS A 33 -20.27 13.52 2.77
C HIS A 33 -19.88 14.90 2.22
N THR A 34 -20.91 15.64 1.80
CA THR A 34 -20.80 17.04 1.39
C THR A 34 -20.60 17.91 2.63
N PRO A 35 -19.60 18.82 2.65
CA PRO A 35 -19.44 19.74 3.76
C PRO A 35 -20.62 20.74 3.82
N PRO A 36 -20.95 21.29 5.00
CA PRO A 36 -21.93 22.37 5.12
C PRO A 36 -21.54 23.62 4.32
N ASP A 37 -22.52 24.45 3.99
CA ASP A 37 -22.30 25.70 3.27
C ASP A 37 -21.30 26.62 4.00
N GLY A 38 -20.40 27.23 3.23
CA GLY A 38 -19.35 28.10 3.77
C GLY A 38 -18.15 27.38 4.41
N VAL A 39 -18.19 26.04 4.50
CA VAL A 39 -17.13 25.19 5.06
C VAL A 39 -16.41 24.40 3.96
N ARG A 40 -15.08 24.32 4.04
CA ARG A 40 -14.25 23.56 3.10
C ARG A 40 -13.87 22.20 3.68
N LYS A 41 -13.99 21.14 2.87
CA LYS A 41 -13.48 19.80 3.19
C LYS A 41 -12.02 19.69 2.74
N CYS A 42 -11.14 19.26 3.64
CA CYS A 42 -9.74 18.95 3.37
C CYS A 42 -9.48 17.49 3.73
N VAL A 43 -9.07 16.69 2.74
CA VAL A 43 -8.77 15.26 2.94
C VAL A 43 -7.26 15.09 2.92
N LEU A 44 -6.69 14.62 4.04
CA LEU A 44 -5.28 14.29 4.17
C LEU A 44 -5.12 12.79 3.90
N ALA A 45 -4.78 12.45 2.66
CA ALA A 45 -4.75 11.07 2.20
C ALA A 45 -3.33 10.53 1.94
N THR A 46 -3.18 9.22 2.10
CA THR A 46 -2.07 8.47 1.48
C THR A 46 -2.40 8.14 0.01
N ASN A 47 -1.58 7.31 -0.63
CA ASN A 47 -1.83 6.78 -1.98
C ASN A 47 -3.17 6.03 -2.14
N ILE A 48 -3.92 5.74 -1.06
CA ILE A 48 -5.27 5.17 -1.16
C ILE A 48 -6.25 6.06 -1.97
N ALA A 49 -6.08 7.39 -1.93
CA ALA A 49 -6.88 8.31 -2.72
C ALA A 49 -6.52 8.33 -4.21
N GLU A 50 -5.36 7.78 -4.57
CA GLU A 50 -4.85 7.75 -5.93
C GLU A 50 -5.55 6.70 -6.80
N THR A 51 -5.88 5.54 -6.22
CA THR A 51 -6.42 4.38 -6.95
C THR A 51 -7.77 3.92 -6.42
N SER A 52 -7.89 3.71 -5.11
CA SER A 52 -8.98 2.92 -4.52
C SER A 52 -10.24 3.71 -4.14
N VAL A 53 -10.19 5.04 -4.15
CA VAL A 53 -11.31 5.88 -3.67
C VAL A 53 -11.65 6.97 -4.68
N THR A 54 -12.94 7.18 -4.89
CA THR A 54 -13.48 8.31 -5.66
C THR A 54 -14.12 9.31 -4.70
N ILE A 55 -13.49 10.46 -4.52
CA ILE A 55 -14.06 11.55 -3.71
C ILE A 55 -14.54 12.63 -4.67
N ASP A 56 -15.85 12.88 -4.67
CA ASP A 56 -16.43 13.93 -5.49
C ASP A 56 -16.19 15.32 -4.90
N GLY A 57 -16.18 16.32 -5.78
CA GLY A 57 -16.02 17.72 -5.40
C GLY A 57 -14.58 18.15 -5.08
N ILE A 58 -13.59 17.29 -5.31
CA ILE A 58 -12.18 17.68 -5.20
C ILE A 58 -11.82 18.61 -6.37
N ARG A 59 -11.51 19.87 -6.04
CA ARG A 59 -11.09 20.91 -7.00
C ARG A 59 -9.62 21.29 -6.88
N PHE A 60 -9.00 20.95 -5.74
CA PHE A 60 -7.63 21.29 -5.43
C PHE A 60 -6.92 20.05 -4.91
N VAL A 61 -5.77 19.74 -5.51
CA VAL A 61 -4.87 18.69 -5.04
C VAL A 61 -3.56 19.34 -4.64
N ALA A 62 -3.06 19.02 -3.46
CA ALA A 62 -1.72 19.37 -3.02
C ALA A 62 -0.89 18.08 -2.98
N ASP A 63 0.04 17.94 -3.92
CA ASP A 63 0.85 16.74 -4.11
C ASP A 63 2.26 16.96 -3.56
N SER A 64 2.62 16.17 -2.56
CA SER A 64 3.95 16.20 -1.95
C SER A 64 5.04 15.57 -2.84
N GLY A 65 4.68 14.81 -3.87
CA GLY A 65 5.65 14.05 -4.68
C GLY A 65 6.22 12.83 -3.97
N ARG A 66 5.68 12.47 -2.80
CA ARG A 66 6.19 11.37 -1.96
C ARG A 66 5.10 10.35 -1.66
N VAL A 67 5.53 9.12 -1.40
CA VAL A 67 4.69 8.02 -0.96
C VAL A 67 5.39 7.27 0.16
N LYS A 68 4.61 6.81 1.14
CA LYS A 68 5.08 5.83 2.12
C LYS A 68 4.60 4.46 1.70
N GLU A 69 5.52 3.58 1.40
CA GLU A 69 5.25 2.22 0.95
C GLU A 69 5.95 1.20 1.83
N LEU A 70 5.36 0.01 1.95
CA LEU A 70 5.98 -1.11 2.64
C LEU A 70 7.01 -1.74 1.71
N THR A 71 8.26 -1.76 2.14
CA THR A 71 9.37 -2.40 1.43
C THR A 71 9.90 -3.58 2.24
N TRP A 72 10.29 -4.66 1.56
CA TRP A 72 11.00 -5.77 2.19
C TRP A 72 12.49 -5.45 2.39
N ASP A 73 12.97 -5.60 3.62
CA ASP A 73 14.40 -5.53 3.93
C ASP A 73 14.94 -6.97 4.09
N ALA A 74 15.64 -7.46 3.07
CA ALA A 74 16.17 -8.82 3.03
C ALA A 74 17.21 -9.09 4.14
N MET A 75 17.93 -8.06 4.60
CA MET A 75 18.94 -8.22 5.67
C MET A 75 18.29 -8.43 7.03
N THR A 76 17.21 -7.71 7.31
CA THR A 76 16.50 -7.81 8.59
C THR A 76 15.29 -8.74 8.56
N ARG A 77 14.93 -9.26 7.37
CA ARG A 77 13.74 -10.10 7.12
C ARG A 77 12.45 -9.48 7.67
N MET A 78 12.33 -8.17 7.55
CA MET A 78 11.18 -7.42 8.06
C MET A 78 10.64 -6.44 7.02
N ARG A 79 9.33 -6.20 7.08
CA ARG A 79 8.69 -5.13 6.33
C ARG A 79 8.96 -3.81 7.04
N ARG A 80 9.41 -2.81 6.28
CA ARG A 80 9.62 -1.45 6.79
C ARG A 80 8.83 -0.47 5.94
N LEU A 81 8.26 0.54 6.60
CA LEU A 81 7.60 1.64 5.90
C LEU A 81 8.66 2.64 5.47
N LYS A 82 8.94 2.70 4.16
CA LYS A 82 9.93 3.60 3.59
C LYS A 82 9.22 4.73 2.85
N GLU A 83 9.75 5.93 2.99
CA GLU A 83 9.29 7.08 2.23
C GLU A 83 10.14 7.22 0.95
N THR A 84 9.46 7.21 -0.20
CA THR A 84 10.08 7.23 -1.53
C THR A 84 9.40 8.28 -2.41
N ALA A 85 10.08 8.68 -3.49
CA ALA A 85 9.50 9.53 -4.52
C ALA A 85 8.44 8.76 -5.32
N ILE A 86 7.42 9.47 -5.81
CA ILE A 86 6.40 8.86 -6.67
C ILE A 86 6.88 8.71 -8.11
N SER A 87 6.16 7.91 -8.90
CA SER A 87 6.36 7.86 -10.35
C SER A 87 5.65 9.01 -11.07
N LYS A 88 6.04 9.29 -12.32
CA LYS A 88 5.34 10.23 -13.20
C LYS A 88 3.87 9.84 -13.37
N ALA A 89 3.61 8.56 -13.62
CA ALA A 89 2.25 8.03 -13.70
C ALA A 89 1.42 8.31 -12.43
N SER A 90 2.01 8.16 -11.24
CA SER A 90 1.35 8.46 -9.96
C SER A 90 1.03 9.96 -9.81
N ALA A 91 1.98 10.84 -10.13
CA ALA A 91 1.79 12.28 -10.11
C ALA A 91 0.68 12.74 -11.08
N ASP A 92 0.54 12.08 -12.22
CA ASP A 92 -0.50 12.37 -13.21
C ASP A 92 -1.87 11.83 -12.78
N GLN A 93 -1.92 10.66 -12.15
CA GLN A 93 -3.15 10.16 -11.52
C GLN A 93 -3.65 11.10 -10.42
N ARG A 94 -2.75 11.61 -9.57
CA ARG A 94 -3.07 12.59 -8.53
C ARG A 94 -3.60 13.89 -9.12
N LYS A 95 -2.97 14.42 -10.17
CA LYS A 95 -3.47 15.58 -10.92
C LYS A 95 -4.88 15.35 -11.44
N GLY A 96 -5.17 14.16 -11.96
CA GLY A 96 -6.50 13.79 -12.47
C GLY A 96 -7.62 13.87 -11.42
N ARG A 97 -7.30 13.75 -10.12
CA ARG A 97 -8.29 13.82 -9.03
C ARG A 97 -8.95 15.19 -8.89
N ALA A 98 -8.28 16.28 -9.27
CA ALA A 98 -8.85 17.62 -9.24
C ALA A 98 -9.84 17.90 -10.39
N GLY A 99 -9.79 17.11 -11.47
CA GLY A 99 -10.52 17.37 -12.71
C GLY A 99 -11.86 16.67 -12.85
N ARG A 100 -12.30 15.89 -11.86
CA ARG A 100 -13.44 14.96 -12.02
C ARG A 100 -14.79 15.65 -12.19
N THR A 101 -15.05 16.69 -11.40
CA THR A 101 -16.33 17.43 -11.40
C THR A 101 -16.22 18.79 -12.10
N GLY A 102 -15.13 19.02 -12.83
CA GLY A 102 -14.86 20.24 -13.61
C GLY A 102 -13.46 20.83 -13.34
N PRO A 103 -13.20 22.09 -13.71
CA PRO A 103 -11.86 22.69 -13.69
C PRO A 103 -11.19 22.68 -12.29
N GLY A 104 -10.10 21.93 -12.15
CA GLY A 104 -9.34 21.84 -10.91
C GLY A 104 -7.88 22.23 -11.06
N VAL A 105 -7.22 22.43 -9.93
CA VAL A 105 -5.80 22.80 -9.85
C VAL A 105 -5.04 21.77 -9.02
N CYS A 106 -3.88 21.35 -9.52
CA CYS A 106 -2.94 20.49 -8.81
C CYS A 106 -1.67 21.28 -8.49
N PHE A 107 -1.41 21.50 -7.21
CA PHE A 107 -0.19 22.10 -6.70
C PHE A 107 0.82 20.99 -6.40
N ARG A 108 1.97 21.00 -7.08
CA ARG A 108 3.06 20.04 -6.87
C ARG A 108 4.14 20.69 -6.03
N PHE A 109 4.57 20.04 -4.94
CA PHE A 109 5.59 20.55 -4.01
C PHE A 109 6.99 20.01 -4.33
N PHE A 110 7.28 19.87 -5.63
CA PHE A 110 8.55 19.44 -6.17
C PHE A 110 8.78 20.20 -7.48
N LYS A 111 10.05 20.40 -7.83
CA LYS A 111 10.42 21.15 -9.03
C LYS A 111 10.21 20.31 -10.29
N GLU A 112 10.23 20.99 -11.43
CA GLU A 112 10.12 20.32 -12.73
C GLU A 112 11.31 19.41 -13.00
N GLU A 113 12.52 19.77 -12.54
CA GLU A 113 13.70 18.91 -12.65
C GLU A 113 13.53 17.61 -11.86
N GLU A 114 13.03 17.68 -10.62
CA GLU A 114 12.73 16.49 -9.80
C GLU A 114 11.67 15.62 -10.48
N TYR A 115 10.62 16.22 -11.04
CA TYR A 115 9.60 15.49 -11.81
C TYR A 115 10.21 14.75 -13.01
N ASN A 116 11.18 15.37 -13.70
CA ASN A 116 11.82 14.76 -14.85
C ASN A 116 12.69 13.55 -14.47
N GLU A 117 13.25 13.54 -13.26
CA GLU A 117 14.01 12.42 -12.69
C GLU A 117 13.13 11.27 -12.18
N PHE A 118 11.83 11.49 -11.96
CA PHE A 118 10.93 10.44 -11.51
C PHE A 118 10.85 9.29 -12.51
N GLN A 119 10.76 8.08 -11.98
CA GLN A 119 10.52 6.88 -12.77
C GLN A 119 9.18 7.00 -13.51
N PRO A 120 9.07 6.50 -14.75
CA PRO A 120 7.84 6.62 -15.52
C PRO A 120 6.66 5.90 -14.84
N PHE A 121 6.94 4.73 -14.28
CA PHE A 121 5.95 3.89 -13.59
C PHE A 121 6.48 3.44 -12.23
N THR A 122 5.56 3.13 -11.33
CA THR A 122 5.89 2.57 -10.01
C THR A 122 6.41 1.15 -10.18
N THR A 123 7.44 0.78 -9.42
CA THR A 123 7.95 -0.59 -9.44
C THR A 123 6.82 -1.59 -9.11
N PRO A 124 6.68 -2.68 -9.87
CA PRO A 124 5.64 -3.68 -9.66
C PRO A 124 5.67 -4.26 -8.25
N GLU A 125 4.50 -4.59 -7.69
CA GLU A 125 4.40 -5.15 -6.33
C GLU A 125 5.16 -6.47 -6.21
N ILE A 126 5.08 -7.34 -7.22
CA ILE A 126 5.77 -8.64 -7.28
C ILE A 126 7.31 -8.54 -7.16
N LYS A 127 7.88 -7.36 -7.42
CA LYS A 127 9.32 -7.09 -7.27
C LYS A 127 9.69 -6.42 -5.94
N ARG A 128 8.71 -6.07 -5.10
CA ARG A 128 8.91 -5.27 -3.87
C ARG A 128 8.52 -6.00 -2.59
N VAL A 129 7.68 -7.03 -2.68
CA VAL A 129 7.12 -7.72 -1.51
C VAL A 129 7.63 -9.16 -1.40
N PRO A 130 7.63 -9.74 -0.18
CA PRO A 130 7.93 -11.16 0.01
C PRO A 130 6.92 -12.03 -0.73
N LEU A 131 7.41 -13.11 -1.34
CA LEU A 131 6.62 -13.95 -2.24
C LEU A 131 6.09 -15.23 -1.55
N ASP A 132 6.25 -15.36 -0.24
CA ASP A 132 5.87 -16.55 0.53
C ASP A 132 4.39 -16.89 0.37
N LEU A 133 3.51 -15.89 0.50
CA LEU A 133 2.08 -16.07 0.36
C LEU A 133 1.69 -16.42 -1.08
N LEU A 134 2.32 -15.77 -2.06
CA LEU A 134 2.09 -16.04 -3.47
C LEU A 134 2.52 -17.47 -3.82
N ALA A 135 3.71 -17.88 -3.41
CA ALA A 135 4.23 -19.22 -3.62
C ALA A 135 3.36 -20.29 -2.95
N LEU A 136 2.90 -20.05 -1.70
CA LEU A 136 1.96 -20.94 -1.02
C LEU A 136 0.65 -21.09 -1.78
N GLN A 137 0.07 -19.98 -2.24
CA GLN A 137 -1.17 -19.98 -3.03
C GLN A 137 -1.00 -20.75 -4.35
N MET A 138 0.11 -20.54 -5.06
CA MET A 138 0.40 -21.25 -6.30
C MET A 138 0.53 -22.76 -6.07
N MET A 139 1.21 -23.19 -5.00
CA MET A 139 1.31 -24.61 -4.63
C MET A 139 -0.07 -25.19 -4.28
N ALA A 140 -0.90 -24.46 -3.53
CA ALA A 140 -2.26 -24.89 -3.19
C ALA A 140 -3.16 -25.05 -4.43
N MET A 141 -2.91 -24.26 -5.49
CA MET A 141 -3.58 -24.38 -6.79
C MET A 141 -3.02 -25.51 -7.67
N GLY A 142 -2.01 -26.25 -7.21
CA GLY A 142 -1.39 -27.32 -7.99
C GLY A 142 -0.48 -26.82 -9.11
N LEU A 143 0.13 -25.64 -8.96
CA LEU A 143 1.17 -25.11 -9.85
C LEU A 143 2.55 -25.46 -9.26
N PRO A 144 3.18 -26.59 -9.65
CA PRO A 144 4.35 -27.12 -8.95
C PRO A 144 5.63 -26.33 -9.25
N ASP A 145 5.71 -25.65 -10.39
CA ASP A 145 6.92 -24.93 -10.81
C ASP A 145 6.67 -23.42 -10.91
N ILE A 146 6.77 -22.76 -9.76
CA ILE A 146 6.65 -21.31 -9.64
C ILE A 146 7.73 -20.61 -10.46
N LYS A 147 8.93 -21.19 -10.60
CA LYS A 147 10.05 -20.60 -11.35
C LYS A 147 9.79 -20.58 -12.86
N ARG A 148 9.02 -21.54 -13.37
CA ARG A 148 8.60 -21.61 -14.79
C ARG A 148 7.27 -20.92 -15.07
N PHE A 149 6.64 -20.33 -14.06
CA PHE A 149 5.37 -19.64 -14.25
C PHE A 149 5.57 -18.39 -15.14
N PRO A 150 4.75 -18.20 -16.19
CA PRO A 150 4.89 -17.08 -17.11
C PRO A 150 4.33 -15.78 -16.53
N PHE A 151 5.06 -15.16 -15.60
CA PHE A 151 4.71 -13.85 -15.06
C PHE A 151 4.79 -12.76 -16.15
N ILE A 152 3.85 -11.81 -16.13
CA ILE A 152 3.89 -10.61 -17.00
C ILE A 152 5.20 -9.84 -16.73
N GLU A 153 5.53 -9.67 -15.46
CA GLU A 153 6.80 -9.12 -15.01
C GLU A 153 7.42 -10.09 -13.99
N PRO A 154 8.51 -10.78 -14.33
CA PRO A 154 9.09 -11.78 -13.45
C PRO A 154 9.66 -11.12 -12.19
N PRO A 155 9.45 -11.73 -11.00
CA PRO A 155 10.15 -11.33 -9.78
C PRO A 155 11.65 -11.60 -9.89
N GLU A 156 12.41 -11.05 -8.93
CA GLU A 156 13.82 -11.41 -8.78
C GLU A 156 13.96 -12.87 -8.36
N THR A 157 14.87 -13.61 -9.01
CA THR A 157 15.13 -15.02 -8.71
C THR A 157 15.43 -15.26 -7.23
N ARG A 158 16.21 -14.35 -6.63
CA ARG A 158 16.55 -14.41 -5.21
C ARG A 158 15.31 -14.33 -4.31
N SER A 159 14.34 -13.46 -4.62
CA SER A 159 13.10 -13.34 -3.83
C SER A 159 12.22 -14.59 -3.93
N LEU A 160 12.22 -15.25 -5.09
CA LEU A 160 11.54 -16.55 -5.26
C LEU A 160 12.22 -17.66 -4.45
N ASP A 161 13.55 -17.72 -4.49
CA ASP A 161 14.33 -18.71 -3.74
C ASP A 161 14.12 -18.55 -2.23
N GLU A 162 14.22 -17.32 -1.71
CA GLU A 162 13.97 -17.00 -0.30
C GLU A 162 12.54 -17.39 0.15
N ALA A 163 11.54 -17.20 -0.70
CA ALA A 163 10.16 -17.59 -0.41
C ALA A 163 9.98 -19.11 -0.36
N LEU A 164 10.59 -19.85 -1.30
CA LEU A 164 10.54 -21.31 -1.34
C LEU A 164 11.25 -21.93 -0.13
N GLU A 165 12.43 -21.44 0.23
CA GLU A 165 13.16 -21.86 1.43
C GLU A 165 12.31 -21.64 2.69
N THR A 166 11.70 -20.46 2.82
CA THR A 166 10.84 -20.11 3.96
C THR A 166 9.64 -21.06 4.08
N LEU A 167 9.03 -21.43 2.96
CA LEU A 167 7.89 -22.36 2.94
C LEU A 167 8.30 -23.79 3.26
N ILE A 168 9.44 -24.27 2.74
CA ILE A 168 9.96 -25.60 3.09
C ILE A 168 10.20 -25.69 4.60
N VAL A 169 10.83 -24.68 5.20
CA VAL A 169 11.06 -24.65 6.65
C VAL A 169 9.72 -24.62 7.42
N SER A 170 8.77 -23.78 7.00
CA SER A 170 7.48 -23.63 7.69
C SER A 170 6.58 -24.87 7.60
N VAL A 171 6.54 -25.51 6.43
CA VAL A 171 5.80 -26.77 6.20
C VAL A 171 6.50 -27.93 6.90
N SER A 172 7.83 -28.00 6.84
CA SER A 172 8.62 -29.02 7.55
C SER A 172 8.45 -28.90 9.06
N LEU A 173 8.46 -27.68 9.62
CA LEU A 173 8.11 -27.45 11.03
C LEU A 173 6.68 -27.90 11.32
N SER A 174 5.69 -27.55 10.50
CA SER A 174 4.31 -27.99 10.71
C SER A 174 4.15 -29.51 10.68
N PHE A 175 4.90 -30.19 9.81
CA PHE A 175 4.92 -31.64 9.69
C PHE A 175 5.66 -32.32 10.86
N VAL A 176 6.81 -31.75 11.28
CA VAL A 176 7.55 -32.20 12.47
C VAL A 176 6.74 -31.99 13.75
N TRP A 177 6.05 -30.86 13.89
CA TRP A 177 5.14 -30.60 15.01
C TRP A 177 3.93 -31.53 14.99
N ALA A 178 3.36 -31.85 13.81
CA ALA A 178 2.29 -32.84 13.70
C ALA A 178 2.76 -34.25 14.12
N ILE A 179 3.95 -34.67 13.66
CA ILE A 179 4.56 -35.94 14.05
C ILE A 179 4.88 -35.94 15.56
N GLN A 180 5.46 -34.87 16.09
CA GLN A 180 5.87 -34.78 17.49
C GLN A 180 4.67 -34.68 18.44
N MET A 181 3.57 -34.02 18.05
CA MET A 181 2.29 -34.03 18.76
C MET A 181 1.61 -35.41 18.71
N SER A 182 1.66 -36.12 17.58
CA SER A 182 1.18 -37.51 17.51
C SER A 182 2.00 -38.47 18.39
N CYS A 183 3.32 -38.26 18.50
CA CYS A 183 4.19 -39.02 19.40
C CYS A 183 4.01 -38.64 20.88
N LEU A 184 3.71 -37.37 21.20
CA LEU A 184 3.44 -36.93 22.58
C LEU A 184 2.09 -37.47 23.07
N ALA A 185 1.06 -37.49 22.21
CA ALA A 185 -0.24 -38.09 22.52
C ALA A 185 -0.13 -39.60 22.81
N CYS A 186 0.83 -40.30 22.19
CA CYS A 186 1.07 -41.72 22.43
C CYS A 186 1.86 -42.02 23.72
N ARG A 187 2.44 -41.01 24.40
CA ARG A 187 3.20 -41.17 25.66
C ARG A 187 2.43 -40.81 26.94
N ILE A 188 1.18 -40.35 26.85
CA ILE A 188 0.34 -40.01 28.02
C ILE A 188 -0.65 -41.16 28.33
N HIS A 189 -0.41 -42.36 27.81
CA HIS A 189 -1.24 -43.56 28.03
C HIS A 189 -0.43 -44.80 28.44
N PHE A 190 0.59 -44.60 29.27
CA PHE A 190 1.18 -45.66 30.12
C PHE A 190 1.62 -45.08 31.46
#